data_AF-A0A382TTR1-F1
#
_entry.id   AF-A0A382TTR1-F1
#
_cell.length_a   1.000
_cell.length_b   1.000
_cell.length_c   1.000
_cell.angle_alpha   90.00
_cell.angle_beta   90.00
_cell.angle_gamma   90.00
#
_symmetry.space_group_name_H-M   'P 1'
#
loop_
_entity.id
_entity.type
_entity.pdbx_description
1 polymer ?
#
loop_
_entity_poly.entity_id
_entity_poly.type
_entity_poly.pdbx_seq_one_letter_code
_entity_poly.pdbx_strand_id
1 'polypeptide(L)' 'MTIQSPNRRNLHSHTYRCKHASGDAVEYIRHALKTGVDTYGISDHTPLLGDRFNSHRMDMSEL' A
#
# COMPACT_ATOMS: atom_id res chain seq x y z
N MET A 1 -13.06 -0.95 31.55
CA MET A 1 -13.59 -0.60 30.21
C MET A 1 -12.41 -0.33 29.29
N THR A 2 -12.04 -1.29 28.44
CA THR A 2 -11.10 -1.01 27.35
C THR A 2 -11.89 -0.25 26.29
N ILE A 3 -11.69 1.05 26.20
CA ILE A 3 -12.19 1.83 25.06
C ILE A 3 -11.41 1.29 23.85
N GLN A 4 -12.07 0.50 23.01
CA GLN A 4 -11.53 0.13 21.70
C GLN A 4 -11.20 1.45 20.99
N SER A 5 -9.93 1.65 20.67
CA SER A 5 -9.48 2.82 19.92
C SER A 5 -10.31 2.97 18.64
N PRO A 6 -10.61 4.19 18.19
CA PRO A 6 -11.35 4.40 16.95
C PRO A 6 -10.65 3.64 15.82
N ASN A 7 -11.42 2.95 14.98
CA ASN A 7 -10.90 2.14 13.89
C ASN A 7 -10.08 3.02 12.91
N ARG A 8 -8.77 3.16 13.13
CA ARG A 8 -7.85 3.95 12.32
C ARG A 8 -7.35 3.07 11.20
N ARG A 9 -7.92 3.27 10.02
CA ARG A 9 -7.68 2.45 8.83
C ARG A 9 -7.15 3.31 7.69
N ASN A 10 -6.09 2.85 7.05
CA ASN A 10 -5.68 3.32 5.73
C ASN A 10 -5.76 2.14 4.78
N LEU A 11 -6.63 2.19 3.77
CA LEU A 11 -6.82 1.09 2.81
C LEU A 11 -6.42 1.48 1.38
N HIS A 12 -5.85 2.68 1.20
CA HIS A 12 -5.44 3.19 -0.09
C HIS A 12 -4.03 3.76 0.02
N SER A 13 -3.05 2.89 -0.18
CA SER A 13 -1.64 3.24 -0.24
C SER A 13 -0.98 2.48 -1.38
N HIS A 14 0.17 2.96 -1.84
CA HIS A 14 0.90 2.41 -2.98
C HIS A 14 2.35 2.23 -2.60
N THR A 15 2.97 1.12 -2.98
CA THR A 15 4.41 0.88 -2.82
C THR A 15 5.18 1.43 -4.02
N TYR A 16 6.50 1.30 -3.98
CA TYR A 16 7.37 1.62 -5.12
C TYR A 16 6.98 0.91 -6.42
N ARG A 17 6.29 -0.23 -6.35
CA ARG A 17 5.87 -1.04 -7.51
C ARG A 17 4.87 -0.31 -8.40
N CYS A 18 4.16 0.68 -7.88
CA CYS A 18 3.28 1.51 -8.68
C CYS A 18 4.03 2.51 -9.58
N LYS A 19 5.35 2.69 -9.40
CA LYS A 19 6.27 3.59 -10.13
C LYS A 19 6.12 5.08 -9.88
N HIS A 20 5.17 5.49 -9.04
CA HIS A 20 4.98 6.91 -8.66
C HIS A 20 4.83 7.15 -7.14
N ALA A 21 4.82 6.08 -6.34
CA ALA A 21 4.98 6.14 -4.90
C ALA A 21 6.36 5.60 -4.49
N SER A 22 6.71 5.75 -3.21
CA SER A 22 8.00 5.34 -2.67
C SER A 22 7.83 4.53 -1.39
N GLY A 23 8.76 3.61 -1.14
CA GLY A 23 8.74 2.72 0.00
C GLY A 23 8.01 1.40 -0.26
N ASP A 24 8.24 0.43 0.61
CA ASP A 24 7.67 -0.91 0.53
C ASP A 24 6.63 -1.18 1.64
N ALA A 25 5.80 -2.21 1.44
CA ALA A 25 4.75 -2.60 2.36
C ALA A 25 5.26 -2.76 3.79
N VAL A 26 6.44 -3.37 3.98
CA VAL A 26 7.00 -3.58 5.33
C VAL A 26 7.33 -2.26 6.03
N GLU A 27 7.83 -1.27 5.30
CA GLU A 27 8.13 0.05 5.87
C GLU A 27 6.85 0.76 6.31
N TYR A 28 5.79 0.66 5.51
CA TYR A 28 4.49 1.22 5.82
C TYR A 28 3.85 0.56 7.04
N ILE A 29 3.93 -0.76 7.16
CA ILE A 29 3.44 -1.47 8.34
C ILE A 29 4.24 -1.07 9.59
N ARG A 30 5.58 -0.96 9.50
CA ARG A 30 6.40 -0.48 10.63
C ARG A 30 6.01 0.94 11.06
N HIS A 31 5.64 1.80 10.12
CA HIS A 31 5.15 3.14 10.43
C HIS A 31 3.74 3.13 11.04
N ALA A 32 2.84 2.29 10.50
CA ALA A 32 1.47 2.10 11.00
C ALA A 32 1.46 1.65 12.49
N LEU A 33 2.34 0.70 12.84
CA LEU A 33 2.51 0.23 14.22
C LEU A 33 2.89 1.34 15.21
N LYS A 34 3.67 2.33 14.77
CA LYS A 34 4.11 3.46 15.62
C LYS A 34 3.03 4.54 15.78
N THR A 35 2.07 4.61 14.86
CA THR A 35 1.07 5.69 14.78
C THR A 35 -0.32 5.29 15.27
N GLY A 36 -0.47 4.04 15.73
CA GLY A 36 -1.73 3.51 16.24
C GLY A 36 -2.78 3.28 15.16
N VAL A 37 -2.35 3.00 13.93
CA VAL A 37 -3.22 2.51 12.85
C VAL A 37 -3.47 1.03 13.09
N ASP A 38 -4.75 0.61 13.09
CA ASP A 38 -5.12 -0.79 13.32
C ASP A 38 -5.10 -1.64 12.06
N THR A 39 -5.42 -1.04 10.91
CA THR A 39 -5.51 -1.73 9.62
C THR A 39 -4.85 -0.87 8.56
N TYR A 40 -3.88 -1.46 7.86
CA TYR A 40 -3.18 -0.80 6.78
C TYR A 40 -3.21 -1.69 5.52
N GLY A 41 -3.74 -1.17 4.43
CA GLY A 41 -3.93 -1.85 3.16
C GLY A 41 -3.09 -1.21 2.05
N ILE A 42 -2.46 -2.08 1.26
CA ILE A 42 -1.70 -1.74 0.06
C ILE A 42 -2.61 -2.00 -1.15
N SER A 43 -2.70 -1.02 -2.05
CA SER A 43 -3.61 -0.99 -3.19
C SER A 43 -2.87 -0.58 -4.46
N ASP A 44 -1.73 -1.24 -4.73
CA ASP A 44 -0.92 -0.98 -5.91
C ASP A 44 -1.68 -1.16 -7.22
N HIS A 45 -1.19 -0.47 -8.24
CA HIS A 45 -1.78 -0.52 -9.57
C HIS A 45 -1.47 -1.83 -10.27
N THR A 46 -2.49 -2.68 -10.38
CA THR A 46 -2.44 -4.00 -11.03
C THR A 46 -1.74 -3.93 -12.40
N PRO A 47 -0.83 -4.88 -12.69
CA PRO A 47 -0.17 -4.95 -13.99
C PRO A 47 -1.20 -5.30 -15.07
N LEU A 48 -0.99 -4.81 -16.29
CA LEU A 48 -1.84 -5.11 -17.45
C LEU A 48 -0.99 -5.63 -18.61
N LEU A 49 -1.57 -6.55 -19.40
CA LEU A 49 -0.95 -7.02 -20.63
C LEU A 49 -0.78 -5.87 -21.64
N GLY A 50 0.34 -5.89 -22.37
CA GLY A 50 0.61 -4.98 -23.49
C GLY A 50 1.00 -3.56 -23.08
N ASP A 51 1.77 -3.41 -21.99
CA ASP A 51 2.38 -2.15 -21.51
C ASP A 51 1.43 -0.96 -21.32
N ARG A 52 0.13 -1.25 -21.16
CA ARG A 52 -0.90 -0.21 -21.03
C ARG A 52 -0.74 0.55 -19.72
N PHE A 53 -0.41 1.84 -19.83
CA PHE A 53 -0.17 2.73 -18.68
C PHE A 53 0.96 2.27 -17.76
N ASN A 54 2.03 1.70 -18.33
CA ASN A 54 3.13 1.13 -17.57
C ASN A 54 3.92 2.15 -16.70
N SER A 55 3.68 3.45 -16.85
CA SER A 55 4.31 4.49 -16.01
C SER A 55 3.74 4.55 -14.60
N HIS A 56 2.57 3.96 -14.36
CA HIS A 56 1.89 3.98 -13.05
C HIS A 56 1.33 2.60 -12.70
N ARG A 57 1.93 1.51 -13.18
CA ARG A 57 1.47 0.14 -12.92
C ARG A 57 2.64 -0.74 -12.54
N MET A 58 2.35 -1.73 -11.71
CA MET A 58 3.27 -2.84 -11.48
C MET A 58 3.67 -3.48 -12.80
N ASP A 59 4.86 -4.05 -12.83
CA ASP A 59 5.26 -4.95 -13.91
C ASP A 59 4.63 -6.34 -13.73
N MET A 60 4.43 -7.07 -14.82
CA MET A 60 3.85 -8.42 -14.78
C MET A 60 4.68 -9.40 -13.92
N SER A 61 5.98 -9.14 -13.72
CA SER A 61 6.87 -9.94 -12.87
C SER A 61 6.75 -9.64 -11.37
N GLU A 62 5.99 -8.61 -10.99
CA GLU A 62 5.82 -8.19 -9.59
C GLU A 62 4.53 -8.73 -8.96
N LEU A 63 3.75 -9.50 -9.72
CA LEU A 63 2.56 -10.24 -9.26
C LEU A 63 2.98 -11.50 -8.50
#